data_AF-A0A3R9FCI0-F1
#
_entry.id   AF-A0A3R9FCI0-F1
#
_cell.length_a   1.000
_cell.length_b   1.000
_cell.length_c   1.000
_cell.angle_alpha   90.00
_cell.angle_beta   90.00
_cell.angle_gamma   90.00
#
_symmetry.space_group_name_H-M   'P 1'
#
loop_
_entity.id
_entity.type
_entity.pdbx_description
1 polymer ?
#
loop_
_entity_poly.entity_id
_entity_poly.type
_entity_poly.pdbx_seq_one_letter_code
_entity_poly.pdbx_strand_id
1 'polypeptide(L)' 'MWSKSQDCEIDFSCPRCKRECKFFLKTFSNGTQHIQKKCPIHGHIRYVRKIPEYLEKAVEEIEVNKSIFDF' A
#
# COMPACT_ATOMS: atom_id res chain seq x y z
N MET A 1 25.27 -15.04 19.87
CA MET A 1 23.85 -15.34 20.14
C MET A 1 23.01 -14.37 19.30
N TRP A 2 22.47 -14.82 18.16
CA TRP A 2 21.57 -13.99 17.34
C TRP A 2 20.13 -14.27 17.74
N SER A 3 19.62 -13.53 18.71
CA SER A 3 18.18 -13.39 18.90
C SER A 3 17.72 -12.24 18.00
N LYS A 4 17.52 -12.51 16.71
CA LYS A 4 16.71 -11.60 15.87
C LYS A 4 15.25 -11.88 16.23
N SER A 5 14.81 -11.27 17.32
CA SER A 5 13.39 -10.98 17.49
C SER A 5 13.02 -10.13 16.29
N GLN A 6 12.48 -10.78 15.28
CA GLN A 6 12.04 -10.16 14.04
C GLN A 6 10.66 -9.56 14.34
N ASP A 7 10.65 -8.62 15.28
CA ASP A 7 9.56 -7.68 15.46
C ASP A 7 9.42 -6.99 14.11
N CYS A 8 8.43 -7.45 13.34
CA CYS A 8 8.09 -6.85 12.06
C CYS A 8 7.42 -5.51 12.38
N GLU A 9 8.20 -4.54 12.87
CA GLU A 9 7.74 -3.19 13.13
C GLU A 9 7.08 -2.70 11.85
N ILE A 10 5.77 -2.47 11.95
CA ILE A 10 4.94 -2.11 10.82
C ILE A 10 5.31 -0.68 10.45
N ASP A 11 6.24 -0.55 9.50
CA ASP A 11 6.71 0.76 9.08
C ASP A 11 5.73 1.37 8.07
N PHE A 12 4.97 2.37 8.52
CA PHE A 12 4.08 3.15 7.67
C PHE A 12 4.79 4.25 6.88
N SER A 13 6.07 4.51 7.17
CA SER A 13 6.82 5.64 6.66
C SER A 13 7.63 5.30 5.40
N CYS A 14 7.96 6.30 4.61
CA CYS A 14 8.84 6.15 3.48
C CYS A 14 10.30 6.01 3.96
N PRO A 15 11.05 5.00 3.52
CA PRO A 15 12.47 4.86 3.92
C PRO A 15 13.36 6.00 3.41
N ARG A 16 12.90 6.79 2.42
CA ARG A 16 13.66 7.93 1.87
C ARG A 16 13.36 9.26 2.56
N CYS A 17 12.09 9.64 2.69
CA CYS A 17 11.71 10.93 3.29
C CYS A 17 11.19 10.84 4.72
N LYS A 18 11.04 9.64 5.29
CA LYS A 18 10.46 9.39 6.62
C LYS A 18 9.05 9.98 6.81
N ARG A 19 8.36 10.33 5.71
CA ARG A 19 6.96 10.77 5.73
C ARG A 19 6.03 9.58 5.61
N GLU A 20 4.80 9.73 6.11
CA GLU A 20 3.77 8.72 6.00
C GLU A 20 3.47 8.38 4.52
N CYS A 21 3.49 7.09 4.21
CA CYS A 21 3.08 6.60 2.90
C CYS A 21 1.56 6.43 2.83
N LYS A 22 1.02 6.53 1.62
CA LYS A 22 -0.36 6.15 1.34
C LYS A 22 -0.42 4.66 1.01
N PHE A 23 -1.49 4.01 1.44
CA PHE A 23 -1.74 2.60 1.19
C PHE A 23 -2.98 2.47 0.30
N PHE A 24 -2.87 1.66 -0.75
CA PHE A 24 -3.92 1.43 -1.71
C PHE A 24 -4.19 -0.06 -1.82
N LEU A 25 -5.44 -0.48 -1.70
CA LEU A 25 -5.80 -1.86 -1.99
C LEU A 25 -5.98 -1.99 -3.51
N LYS A 26 -5.13 -2.80 -4.14
CA LYS A 26 -5.16 -3.06 -5.58
C LYS A 26 -5.55 -4.49 -5.86
N THR A 27 -6.63 -4.68 -6.61
CA THR A 27 -7.04 -5.99 -7.13
C THR A 27 -6.42 -6.21 -8.50
N PHE A 28 -5.66 -7.29 -8.66
CA PHE A 28 -5.06 -7.66 -9.94
C PHE A 28 -6.04 -8.49 -10.77
N SER A 29 -5.81 -8.58 -12.09
CA SER A 29 -6.68 -9.29 -13.05
C SER A 29 -6.81 -10.79 -12.79
N ASN A 30 -5.88 -11.37 -12.04
CA ASN A 30 -5.91 -12.75 -11.56
C ASN A 30 -6.78 -12.93 -10.29
N GLY A 31 -7.46 -11.89 -9.82
CA GLY A 31 -8.26 -11.89 -8.60
C GLY A 31 -7.44 -11.75 -7.30
N THR A 32 -6.11 -11.64 -7.37
CA THR A 32 -5.31 -11.43 -6.16
C THR A 32 -5.34 -9.95 -5.77
N GLN A 33 -5.79 -9.67 -4.55
CA GLN A 33 -5.62 -8.34 -3.96
C GLN A 33 -4.18 -8.19 -3.46
N HIS A 34 -3.63 -6.99 -3.46
CA HIS A 34 -2.39 -6.64 -2.76
C HIS A 34 -2.49 -5.22 -2.23
N ILE A 35 -1.75 -4.93 -1.17
CA ILE A 35 -1.69 -3.57 -0.62
C ILE A 35 -0.45 -2.89 -1.17
N GLN A 36 -0.66 -1.80 -1.90
CA GLN A 36 0.37 -0.96 -2.47
C GLN A 36 0.68 0.19 -1.51
N LYS A 37 1.89 0.22 -0.95
CA LYS A 37 2.47 1.35 -0.23
C LYS A 37 3.11 2.30 -1.23
N LYS A 38 2.60 3.52 -1.35
CA LYS A 38 3.11 4.57 -2.24
C LYS A 38 3.49 5.80 -1.45
N CYS A 39 4.73 6.24 -1.60
CA CYS A 39 5.20 7.51 -1.04
C CYS A 39 4.65 8.69 -1.87
N PRO A 40 3.95 9.66 -1.27
CA PRO A 40 3.40 10.81 -2.00
C PRO A 40 4.44 11.82 -2.46
N ILE A 41 5.67 11.77 -1.90
CA ILE A 41 6.73 12.74 -2.21
C ILE A 41 7.60 12.26 -3.37
N HIS A 42 8.07 11.02 -3.29
CA HIS A 42 9.04 10.48 -4.24
C HIS A 42 8.44 9.45 -5.19
N GLY A 43 7.14 9.13 -5.07
CA GLY A 43 6.48 8.09 -5.86
C GLY A 43 7.02 6.68 -5.62
N HIS A 44 7.81 6.45 -4.56
CA HIS A 44 8.34 5.12 -4.26
C HIS A 44 7.19 4.15 -3.92
N ILE A 45 7.07 3.07 -4.70
CA ILE A 45 6.02 2.06 -4.57
C ILE A 45 6.62 0.75 -4.05
N ARG A 46 5.95 0.13 -3.07
CA ARG A 46 6.20 -1.24 -2.61
C ARG A 46 4.89 -1.95 -2.33
N TYR A 47 4.89 -3.27 -2.48
CA TYR A 47 3.78 -4.11 -2.01
C TYR A 47 4.07 -4.63 -0.62
N VAL A 48 3.10 -4.50 0.29
CA VAL A 48 3.20 -4.95 1.68
C VAL A 48 2.29 -6.16 1.92
N ARG A 49 2.53 -6.86 3.03
CA ARG A 49 1.72 -8.01 3.45
C ARG A 49 0.28 -7.56 3.73
N LYS A 50 -0.68 -8.45 3.52
CA LYS A 50 -2.08 -8.26 3.91
C LYS A 50 -2.26 -8.57 5.39
N ILE A 51 -1.82 -7.65 6.24
CA ILE A 51 -2.11 -7.70 7.68
C ILE A 51 -3.17 -6.64 8.01
N PRO A 52 -3.98 -6.84 9.05
CA PRO A 52 -5.10 -5.95 9.40
C PRO A 52 -4.70 -4.47 9.47
N GLU A 53 -3.53 -4.17 10.00
CA GLU A 53 -3.03 -2.81 10.22
C GLU A 53 -2.77 -2.06 8.91
N TYR A 54 -2.33 -2.76 7.86
CA TYR A 54 -2.21 -2.17 6.52
C TYR A 54 -3.57 -2.09 5.81
N LEU A 55 -4.50 -3.00 6.10
CA LEU A 55 -5.86 -2.98 5.52
C LEU A 55 -6.67 -1.80 6.06
N GLU A 56 -6.59 -1.53 7.37
CA GLU A 56 -7.25 -0.38 8.00
C GLU A 56 -6.79 0.96 7.41
N LYS A 57 -5.52 1.05 7.00
CA LYS A 57 -4.97 2.25 6.32
C LYS A 57 -5.14 2.23 4.80
N ALA A 58 -5.39 1.07 4.21
CA ALA A 58 -5.51 0.96 2.76
C ALA A 58 -6.84 1.55 2.33
N VAL A 59 -6.77 2.58 1.49
CA VAL A 59 -7.95 3.07 0.79
C VAL A 59 -8.13 2.18 -0.43
N GLU A 60 -9.35 1.68 -0.66
CA GLU A 60 -9.65 1.02 -1.93
C GLU A 60 -9.43 2.04 -3.05
N GLU A 61 -8.49 1.74 -3.95
CA GLU A 61 -8.38 2.50 -5.19
C GLU A 61 -9.54 2.00 -6.06
N ILE A 62 -10.72 2.56 -5.84
CA ILE A 62 -11.82 2.42 -6.77
C ILE A 62 -11.31 3.11 -8.03
N GLU A 63 -10.82 2.32 -8.99
CA GLU A 63 -10.70 2.76 -10.37
C GLU A 63 -12.12 3.12 -10.80
N VAL A 64 -12.51 4.36 -10.54
CA VAL A 64 -13.66 4.97 -11.18
C VAL A 64 -13.25 5.04 -12.64
N ASN A 65 -13.56 3.97 -13.36
CA ASN A 65 -13.60 3.97 -14.81
C ASN A 65 -14.41 5.21 -15.17
N LYS A 66 -13.72 6.29 -15.56
CA LYS A 66 -14.33 7.47 -16.15
C LYS A 66 -14.81 7.04 -17.53
N SER A 67 -15.88 6.25 -17.55
CA SER A 67 -16.59 5.79 -18.73
C SER A 67 -18.05 6.22 -18.62
N ILE A 68 -18.30 7.48 -18.28
CA ILE A 68 -19.58 8.14 -18.54
C ILE A 68 -19.26 9.60 -18.83
N PHE A 69 -19.06 9.93 -20.09
CA PHE A 69 -19.68 11.04 -20.83
C PHE A 69 -19.06 11.04 -22.24
N ASP A 70 -19.41 10.02 -23.01
CA ASP A 70 -19.65 10.18 -24.44
C ASP A 70 -20.97 10.94 -24.56
N PHE A 71 -20.92 12.22 -24.92
CA PHE A 71 -22.02 12.98 -25.52
C PHE A 71 -21.45 14.12 -26.37
#